data_AF-A0A7S3XLX8-F1
#
_entry.id   AF-A0A7S3XLX8-F1
#
_cell.length_a   1.000
_cell.length_b   1.000
_cell.length_c   1.000
_cell.angle_alpha   90.00
_cell.angle_beta   90.00
_cell.angle_gamma   90.00
#
_symmetry.space_group_name_H-M   'P 1'
#
loop_
_entity.id
_entity.type
_entity.pdbx_description
1 polymer ?
#
loop_
_entity_poly.entity_id
_entity_poly.type
_entity_poly.pdbx_seq_one_letter_code
_entity_poly.pdbx_strand_id
1 'polypeptide(L)'
;GFSRFTVEVAEDCQVLVNEERTRSFLALQVCGGAGVLRELVAAADPVLRRYGAPPYYEDPNFHVSICSALGDYSSANKEIKSRVSEEDEVSIITFEVTEIECKIGNKLMQISLL
;
A
#
# COMPACT_ATOMS: atom_id res chain seq x y z
N GLY A 1 20.72 6.54 -4.87
CA GLY A 1 20.02 6.31 -3.59
C GLY A 1 18.75 7.10 -3.63
N PHE A 2 17.72 6.66 -2.91
CA PHE A 2 16.45 7.37 -2.83
C PHE A 2 16.56 8.48 -1.77
N SER A 3 16.06 9.67 -2.10
CA SER A 3 15.88 10.74 -1.12
C SER A 3 14.58 10.54 -0.35
N ARG A 4 14.48 11.18 0.83
CA ARG A 4 13.21 11.29 1.53
C ARG A 4 12.14 11.87 0.61
N PHE A 5 10.92 11.37 0.74
CA PHE A 5 9.81 11.77 -0.11
C PHE A 5 8.51 11.72 0.68
N THR A 6 7.46 12.26 0.08
CA THR A 6 6.14 12.29 0.71
C THR A 6 5.20 11.33 -0.01
N VAL A 7 4.39 10.62 0.78
CA VAL A 7 3.25 9.84 0.28
C VAL A 7 1.97 10.45 0.84
N GLU A 8 0.98 10.60 -0.02
CA GLU A 8 -0.35 11.08 0.35
C GLU A 8 -1.36 9.97 0.15
N VAL A 9 -2.24 9.77 1.13
CA VAL A 9 -3.39 8.89 1.02
C VAL A 9 -4.67 9.68 1.21
N ALA A 10 -5.69 9.30 0.45
CA ALA A 10 -7.03 9.85 0.59
C ALA A 10 -7.84 9.02 1.59
N GLU A 11 -8.74 9.66 2.33
CA GLU A 11 -9.70 8.96 3.20
C GLU A 11 -10.79 8.17 2.43
N ASP A 12 -10.72 8.12 1.10
CA ASP A 12 -11.51 7.19 0.27
C ASP A 12 -11.07 5.74 0.50
N CYS A 13 -11.83 5.05 1.35
CA CYS A 13 -11.53 3.70 1.80
C CYS A 13 -12.04 2.64 0.82
N GLN A 14 -11.22 1.59 0.60
CA GLN A 14 -11.59 0.40 -0.17
C GLN A 14 -11.35 -0.88 0.64
N VAL A 15 -12.24 -1.86 0.49
CA VAL A 15 -11.99 -3.25 0.91
C VAL A 15 -11.17 -3.97 -0.15
N LEU A 16 -9.96 -4.35 0.24
CA LEU A 16 -9.06 -5.23 -0.51
C LEU A 16 -9.15 -6.64 0.04
N VAL A 17 -9.04 -7.65 -0.82
CA VAL A 17 -9.11 -9.06 -0.43
C VAL A 17 -7.82 -9.74 -0.88
N ASN A 18 -7.22 -10.57 -0.02
CA ASN A 18 -6.03 -11.33 -0.42
C ASN A 18 -6.36 -12.36 -1.51
N GLU A 19 -5.34 -12.84 -2.21
CA GLU A 19 -5.50 -13.77 -3.33
C GLU A 19 -6.25 -15.06 -2.91
N GLU A 20 -6.00 -15.56 -1.69
CA GLU A 20 -6.67 -16.76 -1.19
C GLU A 20 -8.12 -16.53 -0.73
N ARG A 21 -8.60 -15.26 -0.73
CA ARG A 21 -9.93 -14.86 -0.25
C ARG A 21 -10.25 -15.28 1.17
N THR A 22 -9.23 -15.40 2.00
CA THR A 22 -9.34 -15.78 3.41
C THR A 22 -9.28 -14.57 4.35
N ARG A 23 -8.91 -13.40 3.83
CA ARG A 23 -8.80 -12.15 4.58
C ARG A 23 -9.19 -10.96 3.73
N SER A 24 -9.80 -9.98 4.39
CA SER A 24 -10.11 -8.68 3.82
C SER A 24 -9.44 -7.57 4.63
N PHE A 25 -9.11 -6.48 3.98
CA PHE A 25 -8.42 -5.32 4.53
C PHE A 25 -9.19 -4.07 4.16
N LEU A 26 -9.50 -3.21 5.13
CA LEU A 26 -9.94 -1.85 4.84
C LEU A 26 -8.69 -1.01 4.62
N ALA A 27 -8.61 -0.32 3.49
CA ALA A 27 -7.39 0.35 3.06
C ALA A 27 -7.65 1.76 2.51
N LEU A 28 -6.72 2.67 2.80
CA LEU A 28 -6.64 4.01 2.23
C LEU A 28 -5.75 3.98 0.98
N GLN A 29 -6.24 4.55 -0.11
CA GLN A 29 -5.52 4.54 -1.40
C GLN A 29 -4.47 5.66 -1.46
N VAL A 30 -3.29 5.34 -1.99
CA VAL A 30 -2.28 6.36 -2.28
C VAL A 30 -2.77 7.26 -3.42
N CYS A 31 -2.88 8.55 -3.15
CA CYS A 31 -3.26 9.58 -4.11
C CYS A 31 -2.08 10.47 -4.53
N GLY A 32 -0.98 10.48 -3.78
CA GLY A 32 0.24 11.24 -4.08
C GLY A 32 1.52 10.46 -3.73
N GLY A 33 2.59 10.68 -4.49
CA GLY A 33 3.89 10.00 -4.27
C GLY A 33 4.04 8.63 -4.95
N ALA A 34 3.03 8.14 -5.67
CA ALA A 34 3.05 6.82 -6.32
C ALA A 34 4.20 6.64 -7.35
N GLY A 35 4.71 7.73 -7.95
CA GLY A 35 5.87 7.67 -8.85
C GLY A 35 7.12 7.13 -8.16
N VAL A 36 7.48 7.70 -7.01
CA VAL A 36 8.65 7.28 -6.22
C VAL A 36 8.47 5.85 -5.70
N LEU A 37 7.25 5.48 -5.30
CA LEU A 37 6.94 4.10 -4.90
C LEU A 37 7.16 3.09 -6.04
N ARG A 38 6.79 3.44 -7.29
CA ARG A 38 7.06 2.59 -8.46
C ARG A 38 8.55 2.44 -8.72
N GLU A 39 9.33 3.52 -8.59
CA GLU A 39 10.79 3.47 -8.73
C GLU A 39 11.43 2.58 -7.65
N LEU A 40 10.94 2.65 -6.41
CA LEU A 40 11.36 1.79 -5.32
C LEU A 40 11.09 0.32 -5.59
N VAL A 41 9.87 0.00 -6.04
CA VAL A 41 9.49 -1.36 -6.45
C VAL A 41 10.38 -1.85 -7.59
N ALA A 42 10.59 -1.03 -8.62
CA ALA A 42 11.45 -1.38 -9.75
C ALA A 42 12.91 -1.63 -9.32
N ALA A 43 13.39 -0.93 -8.29
CA ALA A 43 14.71 -1.18 -7.71
C ALA A 43 14.77 -2.48 -6.88
N ALA A 44 13.65 -2.91 -6.29
CA ALA A 44 13.55 -4.15 -5.52
C ALA A 44 13.36 -5.40 -6.40
N ASP A 45 12.69 -5.27 -7.55
CA ASP A 45 12.38 -6.38 -8.46
C ASP A 45 13.58 -7.26 -8.87
N PRO A 46 14.76 -6.72 -9.23
CA PRO A 46 15.94 -7.54 -9.51
C PRO A 46 16.38 -8.39 -8.33
N VAL A 47 16.19 -7.91 -7.09
CA VAL A 47 16.50 -8.65 -5.87
C VAL A 47 15.52 -9.80 -5.70
N LEU A 48 14.21 -9.54 -5.86
CA LEU A 48 13.18 -10.59 -5.80
C LEU A 48 13.47 -11.72 -6.81
N ARG A 49 13.76 -11.36 -8.07
CA ARG A 49 14.11 -12.31 -9.14
C ARG A 49 15.35 -13.13 -8.80
N ARG A 50 16.38 -12.51 -8.23
CA ARG A 50 17.61 -13.21 -7.81
C ARG A 50 17.35 -14.30 -6.77
N TYR A 51 16.34 -14.13 -5.93
CA TYR A 51 15.92 -15.12 -4.93
C TYR A 51 14.79 -16.03 -5.39
N GLY A 52 14.43 -16.00 -6.69
CA GLY A 52 13.40 -16.86 -7.27
C GLY A 52 11.97 -16.45 -6.92
N ALA A 53 11.77 -15.24 -6.39
CA ALA A 53 10.44 -14.67 -6.18
C ALA A 53 9.96 -13.94 -7.45
N PRO A 54 8.64 -13.89 -7.70
CA PRO A 54 8.11 -13.07 -8.78
C PRO A 54 8.41 -11.58 -8.52
N PRO A 55 8.50 -10.76 -9.59
CA PRO A 55 8.47 -9.30 -9.43
C PRO A 55 7.14 -8.86 -8.82
N TYR A 56 7.05 -7.60 -8.41
CA TYR A 56 5.80 -7.04 -7.92
C TYR A 56 4.70 -7.03 -9.00
N TYR A 57 3.45 -6.83 -8.58
CA TYR A 57 2.29 -6.77 -9.47
C TYR A 57 2.48 -5.75 -10.61
N GLU A 58 2.03 -6.13 -11.81
CA GLU A 58 2.15 -5.31 -13.02
C GLU A 58 1.39 -3.98 -12.90
N ASP A 59 0.21 -4.02 -12.26
CA ASP A 59 -0.55 -2.83 -11.84
C ASP A 59 -0.50 -2.68 -10.32
N PRO A 60 0.48 -1.91 -9.78
CA PRO A 60 0.68 -1.79 -8.35
C PRO A 60 -0.43 -0.96 -7.69
N ASN A 61 -1.20 -1.59 -6.81
CA ASN A 61 -2.12 -0.90 -5.90
C ASN A 61 -1.40 -0.54 -4.59
N PHE A 62 -0.85 0.68 -4.51
CA PHE A 62 -0.25 1.20 -3.28
C PHE A 62 -1.32 1.73 -2.33
N HIS A 63 -1.29 1.25 -1.09
CA HIS A 63 -2.31 1.57 -0.10
C HIS A 63 -1.77 1.38 1.32
N VAL A 64 -2.50 1.92 2.29
CA VAL A 64 -2.30 1.67 3.72
C VAL A 64 -3.48 0.89 4.25
N SER A 65 -3.26 -0.35 4.70
CA SER A 65 -4.28 -1.13 5.40
C SER A 65 -4.48 -0.60 6.82
N ILE A 66 -5.70 -0.22 7.18
CA ILE A 66 -6.04 0.31 8.52
C ILE A 66 -6.62 -0.75 9.45
N CYS A 67 -7.29 -1.78 8.92
CA CYS A 67 -7.74 -2.93 9.69
C CYS A 67 -7.86 -4.18 8.82
N SER A 68 -8.00 -5.35 9.45
CA SER A 68 -8.18 -6.63 8.75
C SER A 68 -9.29 -7.47 9.37
N ALA A 69 -9.94 -8.28 8.54
CA ALA A 69 -10.99 -9.22 8.92
C ALA A 69 -10.78 -10.59 8.27
N LEU A 70 -11.29 -11.65 8.92
CA LEU A 70 -11.28 -13.01 8.38
C LEU A 70 -12.42 -13.21 7.39
N GLY A 71 -12.12 -13.78 6.23
CA GLY A 71 -13.06 -14.01 5.14
C GLY A 71 -13.07 -12.89 4.11
N ASP A 72 -14.07 -12.96 3.24
CA ASP A 72 -14.23 -12.12 2.06
C ASP A 72 -15.38 -11.14 2.25
N TYR A 73 -15.02 -9.87 2.42
CA TYR A 73 -15.93 -8.74 2.57
C TYR A 73 -15.93 -7.81 1.35
N SER A 74 -15.52 -8.31 0.17
CA SER A 74 -15.50 -7.50 -1.06
C SER A 74 -16.86 -6.87 -1.39
N SER A 75 -17.96 -7.51 -1.01
CA SER A 75 -19.34 -7.01 -1.15
C SER A 75 -19.64 -5.77 -0.29
N ALA A 76 -18.90 -5.54 0.80
CA ALA A 76 -19.09 -4.39 1.69
C ALA A 76 -18.59 -3.07 1.06
N ASN A 77 -17.82 -3.12 -0.02
CA ASN A 77 -17.31 -1.92 -0.70
C ASN A 77 -18.40 -0.91 -1.05
N LYS A 78 -19.56 -1.38 -1.53
CA LYS A 78 -20.68 -0.50 -1.88
C LYS A 78 -21.23 0.23 -0.65
N GLU A 79 -21.34 -0.48 0.47
CA GLU A 79 -21.84 0.09 1.71
C GLU A 79 -20.84 1.07 2.33
N ILE A 80 -19.55 0.73 2.31
CA ILE A 80 -18.48 1.61 2.81
C ILE A 80 -18.43 2.91 2.00
N LYS A 81 -18.45 2.82 0.67
CA LYS A 81 -18.50 4.00 -0.21
C LYS A 81 -19.73 4.87 0.02
N SER A 82 -20.87 4.27 0.41
CA SER A 82 -22.06 5.05 0.75
C SER A 82 -22.01 5.73 2.12
N ARG A 83 -21.15 5.24 3.03
CA ARG A 83 -21.01 5.75 4.41
C ARG A 83 -19.89 6.77 4.56
N VAL A 84 -18.82 6.67 3.77
CA VAL A 84 -17.75 7.67 3.67
C VAL A 84 -18.29 8.83 2.79
N SER A 85 -19.40 9.43 3.20
CA SER A 85 -20.28 10.28 2.41
C SER A 85 -19.60 11.39 1.62
N GLU A 86 -20.36 11.87 0.63
CA GLU A 86 -20.31 13.08 -0.23
C GLU A 86 -19.85 14.39 0.45
N GLU A 87 -18.78 14.39 1.23
CA GLU A 87 -18.09 15.61 1.64
C GLU A 87 -17.34 16.14 0.41
N ASP A 88 -17.55 17.41 0.06
CA ASP A 88 -16.92 18.06 -1.10
C ASP A 88 -15.38 18.06 -1.01
N GLU A 89 -14.82 17.83 0.19
CA GLU A 89 -13.39 17.77 0.45
C GLU A 89 -12.99 16.40 1.03
N VAL A 90 -12.30 15.61 0.22
CA VAL A 90 -11.62 14.40 0.69
C VAL A 90 -10.41 14.82 1.51
N SER A 91 -10.38 14.45 2.79
CA SER A 91 -9.21 14.66 3.63
C SER A 91 -8.01 13.86 3.11
N ILE A 92 -6.85 14.53 3.05
CA ILE A 92 -5.58 13.95 2.63
C ILE A 92 -4.70 13.80 3.86
N ILE A 93 -4.17 12.60 4.07
CA ILE A 93 -3.16 12.32 5.09
C ILE A 93 -1.81 12.22 4.40
N THR A 94 -0.87 13.03 4.87
CA THR A 94 0.47 13.15 4.31
C THR A 94 1.50 12.49 5.22
N PHE A 95 2.32 11.59 4.66
CA PHE A 95 3.41 10.90 5.34
C PHE A 95 4.75 11.32 4.77
N GLU A 96 5.68 11.79 5.61
CA GLU A 96 7.08 11.86 5.25
C GLU A 96 7.70 10.46 5.36
N VAL A 97 8.18 9.93 4.24
CA VAL A 97 8.90 8.66 4.18
C VAL A 97 10.38 8.94 4.31
N THR A 98 10.96 8.50 5.43
CA THR A 98 12.37 8.72 5.77
C THR A 98 13.20 7.44 5.68
N GLU A 99 12.56 6.27 5.69
CA GLU A 99 13.21 4.97 5.76
C GLU A 99 12.40 3.91 5.01
N ILE A 100 13.08 2.84 4.59
CA ILE A 100 12.47 1.63 4.02
C ILE A 100 12.81 0.45 4.92
N GLU A 101 11.80 -0.36 5.22
CA GLU A 101 12.01 -1.61 5.95
C GLU A 101 12.02 -2.81 4.99
N CYS A 102 13.10 -3.59 5.04
CA CYS A 102 13.23 -4.86 4.33
C CYS A 102 13.15 -6.01 5.34
N LYS A 103 12.10 -6.84 5.21
CA LYS A 103 11.92 -8.04 6.04
C LYS A 103 12.20 -9.31 5.24
N ILE A 104 13.12 -10.14 5.74
CA ILE A 104 13.46 -11.44 5.14
C ILE A 104 13.37 -12.50 6.24
N GLY A 105 12.32 -13.32 6.21
CA GLY A 105 12.01 -14.29 7.26
C GLY A 105 11.78 -13.59 8.61
N ASN A 106 12.63 -13.89 9.59
CA ASN A 106 12.62 -13.28 10.93
C ASN A 106 13.58 -12.08 11.09
N LYS A 107 14.26 -11.67 10.02
CA LYS A 107 15.16 -10.51 10.04
C LYS A 107 14.45 -9.29 9.50
N LEU A 108 14.60 -8.16 10.19
CA LEU A 108 14.13 -6.84 9.76
C LEU A 108 15.36 -5.93 9.62
N MET A 109 15.50 -5.27 8.48
CA MET A 109 16.56 -4.31 8.19
C MET A 109 15.93 -2.98 7.81
N GLN A 110 16.45 -1.89 8.37
CA GLN A 110 16.02 -0.53 8.06
C GLN A 110 17.05 0.15 7.17
N ILE A 111 16.60 0.81 6.12
CA ILE A 111 17.42 1.50 5.13
C ILE A 111 16.98 2.96 5.12
N SER A 112 17.81 3.83 5.70
CA SER A 112 17.52 5.27 5.74
C SER A 112 17.64 5.90 4.36
N LEU A 113 16.72 6.80 4.04
CA LEU A 113 16.71 7.59 2.82
C LEU A 113 17.57 8.86 2.99
N LEU A 114 18.12 9.32 1.86
CA LEU A 114 19.03 10.47 1.79
C LEU A 114 18.31 11.81 1.98
#